data_AF-A0A0C1QW24-F1
#
_entry.id   AF-A0A0C1QW24-F1
#
_cell.length_a   1.000
_cell.length_b   1.000
_cell.length_c   1.000
_cell.angle_alpha   90.00
_cell.angle_beta   90.00
_cell.angle_gamma   90.00
#
_symmetry.space_group_name_H-M   'P 1'
#
loop_
_entity.id
_entity.type
_entity.pdbx_description
1 polymer ?
#
loop_
_entity_poly.entity_id
_entity_poly.type
_entity_poly.pdbx_seq_one_letter_code
_entity_poly.pdbx_strand_id
1 'polypeptide(L)'
;MWEAIWLALNKYADKGKLSITPIIAEKIINILKTRLPSDTKLGSLEKIFASSINNVNDIINEWLLEGEDKKDLLIGNSKISNIIYGYGNNDILIGGKQSDKLYGGFGDDILEGGEGDDELYGEYGSDTYIWGAGLGNDIIFESRTDTDRDFVKLVGGITPEDIDYYYTNHNTYGRSIEIKIKSTGEKLLIPRKSERSTVSEMIFDNGKKVSLLDNIPNLGTDGDDVLKGTAYKDYLKGLKGNDKLYGGSGDDILEGGEGDDELYGEYGSDTYIWGAGLGNDIIFESRTDTDRDFVKLVGGITPEDIDYYYTNHNTYGRSIEIKIKSIGEKLLIPRKSERSTVSEMSFDNGKKVCLLDNIPYCSSNNINDKTHIYHEGNIHLETGFNNEALF
;
A
#
# COMPACT_ATOMS: atom_id res chain seq x y z
N MET A 1 -8.18 29.94 -11.30
CA MET A 1 -6.87 29.50 -10.78
C MET A 1 -5.71 30.07 -11.60
N TRP A 2 -5.48 29.63 -12.85
CA TRP A 2 -4.33 30.06 -13.65
C TRP A 2 -4.26 31.57 -13.93
N GLU A 3 -5.41 32.22 -14.13
CA GLU A 3 -5.47 33.69 -14.23
C GLU A 3 -5.09 34.40 -12.91
N ALA A 4 -5.41 33.83 -11.75
CA ALA A 4 -5.05 34.40 -10.46
C ALA A 4 -3.55 34.28 -10.19
N ILE A 5 -2.94 33.12 -10.53
CA ILE A 5 -1.49 32.92 -10.50
C ILE A 5 -0.82 33.90 -11.48
N TRP A 6 -1.37 34.07 -12.69
CA TRP A 6 -0.84 35.00 -13.69
C TRP A 6 -0.88 36.44 -13.20
N LEU A 7 -2.01 36.86 -12.61
CA LEU A 7 -2.17 38.20 -12.05
C LEU A 7 -1.25 38.44 -10.85
N ALA A 8 -1.08 37.46 -9.97
CA ALA A 8 -0.16 37.54 -8.85
C ALA A 8 1.29 37.66 -9.35
N LEU A 9 1.74 36.80 -10.27
CA LEU A 9 3.09 36.85 -10.86
C LEU A 9 3.38 38.20 -11.53
N ASN A 10 2.42 38.77 -12.28
CA ASN A 10 2.58 40.08 -12.91
C ASN A 10 2.57 41.25 -11.91
N LYS A 11 1.70 41.22 -10.89
CA LYS A 11 1.66 42.26 -9.84
C LYS A 11 2.96 42.35 -9.05
N TYR A 12 3.70 41.25 -8.92
CA TYR A 12 5.00 41.21 -8.23
C TYR A 12 6.17 41.65 -9.13
N ALA A 13 6.07 41.46 -10.45
CA ALA A 13 7.03 42.00 -11.42
C ALA A 13 7.08 43.55 -11.38
N ASP A 14 5.93 44.21 -11.21
CA ASP A 14 5.83 45.68 -11.18
C ASP A 14 6.40 46.34 -9.91
N LYS A 15 6.62 45.58 -8.83
CA LYS A 15 7.14 46.12 -7.55
C LYS A 15 8.68 46.08 -7.43
N GLY A 16 9.40 45.71 -8.48
CA GLY A 16 10.87 45.75 -8.53
C GLY A 16 11.57 44.77 -7.57
N LYS A 17 10.84 43.84 -6.96
CA LYS A 17 11.37 42.82 -6.02
C LYS A 17 11.60 41.45 -6.66
N LEU A 18 11.23 41.30 -7.94
CA LEU A 18 11.27 40.03 -8.67
C LEU A 18 11.37 40.29 -10.17
N SER A 19 12.41 39.79 -10.83
CA SER A 19 12.57 39.87 -12.29
C SER A 19 11.77 38.75 -13.00
N ILE A 20 10.48 38.59 -12.67
CA ILE A 20 9.61 37.62 -13.34
C ILE A 20 9.03 38.29 -14.58
N THR A 21 9.61 37.99 -15.75
CA THR A 21 9.00 38.40 -17.02
C THR A 21 7.70 37.61 -17.27
N PRO A 22 6.75 38.13 -18.07
CA PRO A 22 5.54 37.38 -18.44
C PRO A 22 5.83 35.98 -19.02
N ILE A 23 6.96 35.81 -19.72
CA ILE A 23 7.43 34.53 -20.25
C ILE A 23 7.81 33.56 -19.12
N ILE A 24 8.46 34.05 -18.06
CA ILE A 24 8.79 33.24 -16.88
C ILE A 24 7.52 32.89 -16.12
N ALA A 25 6.58 33.82 -15.99
CA ALA A 25 5.29 33.57 -15.36
C ALA A 25 4.48 32.48 -16.10
N GLU A 26 4.49 32.52 -17.43
CA GLU A 26 3.84 31.50 -18.27
C GLU A 26 4.48 30.12 -18.09
N LYS A 27 5.81 30.06 -18.01
CA LYS A 27 6.54 28.81 -17.75
C LYS A 27 6.20 28.24 -16.38
N ILE A 28 6.20 29.06 -15.34
CA ILE A 28 5.80 28.64 -13.98
C ILE A 28 4.38 28.09 -13.99
N ILE A 29 3.43 28.81 -14.62
CA ILE A 29 2.05 28.36 -14.72
C ILE A 29 1.93 27.04 -15.49
N ASN A 30 2.67 26.86 -16.57
CA ASN A 30 2.62 25.62 -17.33
C ASN A 30 3.25 24.44 -16.57
N ILE A 31 4.28 24.68 -15.76
CA ILE A 31 4.84 23.67 -14.85
C ILE A 31 3.80 23.31 -13.78
N LEU A 32 3.25 24.31 -13.10
CA LEU A 32 2.22 24.10 -12.08
C LEU A 32 0.99 23.36 -12.64
N LYS A 33 0.59 23.63 -13.90
CA LYS A 33 -0.50 22.91 -14.59
C LYS A 33 -0.25 21.42 -14.75
N THR A 34 1.02 21.04 -14.89
CA THR A 34 1.40 19.64 -15.06
C THR A 34 1.62 18.91 -13.74
N ARG A 35 1.77 19.64 -12.64
CA ARG A 35 2.21 19.09 -11.36
C ARG A 35 1.14 19.17 -10.26
N LEU A 36 0.31 20.21 -10.26
CA LEU A 36 -0.77 20.37 -9.29
C LEU A 36 -2.07 19.66 -9.74
N PRO A 37 -2.86 19.10 -8.80
CA PRO A 37 -4.20 18.60 -9.08
C PRO A 37 -5.10 19.63 -9.80
N SER A 38 -5.94 19.17 -10.71
CA SER A 38 -6.81 20.06 -11.51
C SER A 38 -7.87 20.81 -10.68
N ASP A 39 -8.19 20.28 -9.50
CA ASP A 39 -9.17 20.81 -8.55
C ASP A 39 -8.54 21.63 -7.41
N THR A 40 -7.21 21.84 -7.41
CA THR A 40 -6.52 22.69 -6.43
C THR A 40 -7.21 24.06 -6.34
N LYS A 41 -7.85 24.35 -5.20
CA LYS A 41 -8.47 25.64 -4.93
C LYS A 41 -7.46 26.58 -4.32
N LEU A 42 -6.73 27.29 -5.17
CA LEU A 42 -6.03 28.49 -4.76
C LEU A 42 -7.05 29.61 -4.60
N GLY A 43 -7.41 29.93 -3.35
CA GLY A 43 -8.10 31.17 -3.02
C GLY A 43 -7.29 32.41 -3.44
N SER A 44 -7.57 33.56 -2.86
CA SER A 44 -6.76 34.77 -3.10
C SER A 44 -5.32 34.57 -2.61
N LEU A 45 -4.44 34.05 -3.47
CA LEU A 45 -2.99 34.06 -3.28
C LEU A 45 -2.56 35.49 -2.96
N GLU A 46 -2.05 35.72 -1.76
CA GLU A 46 -1.70 37.07 -1.34
C GLU A 46 -0.23 37.41 -1.63
N LYS A 47 0.69 36.43 -1.63
CA LYS A 47 2.12 36.62 -1.97
C LYS A 47 2.71 35.46 -2.77
N ILE A 48 3.68 35.79 -3.63
CA ILE A 48 4.54 34.84 -4.34
C ILE A 48 5.98 35.22 -4.00
N PHE A 49 6.74 34.28 -3.46
CA PHE A 49 8.19 34.41 -3.36
C PHE A 49 8.85 33.51 -4.39
N ALA A 50 9.55 34.14 -5.32
CA ALA A 50 10.48 33.50 -6.24
C ALA A 50 11.73 34.37 -6.27
N SER A 51 12.85 33.83 -6.75
CA SER A 51 14.15 34.52 -6.67
C SER A 51 14.31 35.68 -7.65
N SER A 52 14.80 36.83 -7.18
CA SER A 52 15.65 37.71 -7.98
C SER A 52 16.96 37.92 -7.22
N ILE A 53 18.06 37.44 -7.81
CA ILE A 53 19.43 37.50 -7.28
C ILE A 53 19.81 38.97 -7.09
N ASN A 54 19.94 39.43 -5.84
CA ASN A 54 20.36 40.80 -5.55
C ASN A 54 21.47 40.92 -4.49
N ASN A 55 22.01 39.83 -3.89
CA ASN A 55 23.07 40.01 -2.89
C ASN A 55 24.11 38.87 -2.79
N VAL A 56 25.33 39.24 -2.39
CA VAL A 56 26.52 38.38 -2.34
C VAL A 56 26.53 37.47 -1.09
N ASN A 57 25.63 37.71 -0.14
CA ASN A 57 25.47 36.87 1.06
C ASN A 57 24.73 35.53 0.79
N ASP A 58 24.20 35.32 -0.42
CA ASP A 58 23.50 34.09 -0.85
C ASP A 58 24.47 32.92 -1.17
N ILE A 59 25.73 33.02 -0.76
CA ILE A 59 26.81 32.03 -1.00
C ILE A 59 27.09 31.22 0.29
N ILE A 60 26.11 31.06 1.17
CA ILE A 60 26.23 30.25 2.39
C ILE A 60 25.34 29.02 2.24
N ASN A 61 25.87 27.98 1.57
CA ASN A 61 25.48 26.56 1.47
C ASN A 61 24.00 26.09 1.38
N GLU A 62 22.99 26.81 1.86
CA GLU A 62 21.55 26.47 1.80
C GLU A 62 20.73 27.78 1.78
N TRP A 63 19.67 27.87 0.96
CA TRP A 63 18.81 29.07 0.90
C TRP A 63 17.55 28.90 1.75
N LEU A 64 17.44 29.69 2.81
CA LEU A 64 16.23 29.85 3.62
C LEU A 64 15.16 30.72 2.93
N LEU A 65 13.94 30.17 2.80
CA LEU A 65 12.73 30.85 2.33
C LEU A 65 11.63 30.71 3.37
N GLU A 66 10.99 31.81 3.75
CA GLU A 66 9.99 31.84 4.83
C GLU A 66 8.69 32.50 4.33
N GLY A 67 7.58 31.82 4.57
CA GLY A 67 6.22 32.31 4.38
C GLY A 67 5.73 33.16 5.55
N GLU A 68 4.42 33.31 5.67
CA GLU A 68 3.73 34.08 6.70
C GLU A 68 2.52 33.28 7.25
N ASP A 69 1.76 33.85 8.19
CA ASP A 69 0.51 33.25 8.69
C ASP A 69 -0.66 33.44 7.69
N LYS A 70 -0.45 33.05 6.44
CA LYS A 70 -1.41 33.12 5.34
C LYS A 70 -0.98 32.21 4.19
N LYS A 71 -1.92 31.92 3.30
CA LYS A 71 -1.66 31.17 2.06
C LYS A 71 -0.58 31.81 1.17
N ASP A 72 0.52 31.10 1.01
CA ASP A 72 1.70 31.47 0.24
C ASP A 72 2.00 30.47 -0.90
N LEU A 73 2.73 30.96 -1.91
CA LEU A 73 3.39 30.16 -2.94
C LEU A 73 4.89 30.44 -2.86
N LEU A 74 5.64 29.43 -2.44
CA LEU A 74 7.07 29.48 -2.17
C LEU A 74 7.81 28.61 -3.17
N ILE A 75 8.67 29.22 -3.99
CA ILE A 75 9.44 28.51 -5.01
C ILE A 75 10.93 28.73 -4.74
N GLY A 76 11.60 27.64 -4.40
CA GLY A 76 13.03 27.58 -4.14
C GLY A 76 13.89 27.79 -5.39
N ASN A 77 15.19 27.81 -5.17
CA ASN A 77 16.18 28.02 -6.20
C ASN A 77 16.73 26.70 -6.71
N SER A 78 16.41 26.38 -7.95
CA SER A 78 16.92 25.23 -8.72
C SER A 78 18.45 25.00 -8.76
N LYS A 79 19.29 25.93 -8.29
CA LYS A 79 20.76 25.79 -8.35
C LYS A 79 21.40 25.46 -7.01
N ILE A 80 20.69 25.58 -5.90
CA ILE A 80 21.22 25.36 -4.54
C ILE A 80 20.15 24.71 -3.68
N SER A 81 20.56 23.96 -2.66
CA SER A 81 19.66 23.41 -1.65
C SER A 81 18.89 24.51 -0.93
N ASN A 82 17.64 24.24 -0.56
CA ASN A 82 16.71 25.18 0.02
C ASN A 82 16.16 24.64 1.34
N ILE A 83 15.85 25.57 2.25
CA ILE A 83 15.03 25.31 3.43
C ILE A 83 13.82 26.22 3.28
N ILE A 84 12.62 25.67 3.17
CA ILE A 84 11.39 26.43 2.91
C ILE A 84 10.42 26.20 4.06
N TYR A 85 9.94 27.28 4.68
CA TYR A 85 8.90 27.26 5.71
C TYR A 85 7.64 27.95 5.19
N GLY A 86 6.48 27.28 5.19
CA GLY A 86 5.17 27.86 4.87
C GLY A 86 4.59 28.66 6.04
N TYR A 87 4.64 28.06 7.23
CA TYR A 87 4.09 28.52 8.50
C TYR A 87 2.58 28.31 8.69
N GLY A 88 1.72 29.14 8.12
CA GLY A 88 0.30 29.13 8.51
C GLY A 88 -0.65 29.28 7.35
N ASN A 89 -1.77 28.56 7.41
CA ASN A 89 -2.73 28.34 6.32
C ASN A 89 -2.15 27.48 5.18
N ASN A 90 -3.01 27.18 4.21
CA ASN A 90 -2.75 26.20 3.16
C ASN A 90 -1.78 26.74 2.09
N ASP A 91 -0.53 26.33 2.14
CA ASP A 91 0.57 26.81 1.31
C ASP A 91 0.90 25.90 0.13
N ILE A 92 1.73 26.40 -0.80
CA ILE A 92 2.36 25.61 -1.85
C ILE A 92 3.86 25.85 -1.82
N LEU A 93 4.63 24.80 -1.53
CA LEU A 93 6.08 24.82 -1.42
C LEU A 93 6.69 23.98 -2.55
N ILE A 94 7.64 24.55 -3.27
CA ILE A 94 8.38 23.89 -4.36
C ILE A 94 9.87 24.07 -4.12
N GLY A 95 10.62 22.99 -3.90
CA GLY A 95 12.06 23.01 -3.62
C GLY A 95 12.87 23.41 -4.86
N GLY A 96 13.00 22.51 -5.83
CA GLY A 96 13.78 22.79 -7.03
C GLY A 96 14.43 21.57 -7.66
N LYS A 97 15.77 21.56 -7.68
CA LYS A 97 16.57 20.51 -8.34
C LYS A 97 17.67 19.95 -7.43
N GLN A 98 17.78 20.46 -6.22
CA GLN A 98 18.81 20.06 -5.27
C GLN A 98 18.09 19.40 -4.09
N SER A 99 18.84 18.77 -3.20
CA SER A 99 18.26 18.28 -1.93
C SER A 99 17.78 19.44 -1.08
N ASP A 100 16.47 19.53 -0.92
CA ASP A 100 15.74 20.60 -0.27
C ASP A 100 15.02 20.09 1.00
N LYS A 101 14.70 21.00 1.91
CA LYS A 101 13.89 20.75 3.12
C LYS A 101 12.67 21.65 3.11
N LEU A 102 11.49 21.07 3.10
CA LEU A 102 10.23 21.81 3.03
C LEU A 102 9.41 21.53 4.30
N TYR A 103 8.93 22.59 4.94
CA TYR A 103 8.10 22.58 6.14
C TYR A 103 6.80 23.32 5.84
N GLY A 104 5.69 22.61 5.76
CA GLY A 104 4.36 23.16 5.49
C GLY A 104 3.91 24.09 6.61
N GLY A 105 3.71 23.54 7.80
CA GLY A 105 3.31 24.31 8.97
C GLY A 105 1.88 23.95 9.38
N PHE A 106 1.05 24.95 9.61
CA PHE A 106 -0.38 24.77 9.84
C PHE A 106 -1.17 24.95 8.55
N GLY A 107 -2.08 24.04 8.24
CA GLY A 107 -2.96 24.15 7.08
C GLY A 107 -2.86 22.91 6.22
N ASP A 108 -3.70 22.83 5.19
CA ASP A 108 -3.60 21.75 4.20
C ASP A 108 -2.63 22.20 3.09
N ASP A 109 -1.37 21.79 3.21
CA ASP A 109 -0.28 22.27 2.37
C ASP A 109 -0.01 21.38 1.16
N ILE A 110 0.62 21.94 0.14
CA ILE A 110 1.12 21.19 -1.02
C ILE A 110 2.64 21.31 -1.07
N LEU A 111 3.35 20.19 -0.94
CA LEU A 111 4.80 20.14 -0.94
C LEU A 111 5.31 19.37 -2.16
N GLU A 112 6.22 19.97 -2.92
CA GLU A 112 6.92 19.33 -4.03
C GLU A 112 8.42 19.58 -3.86
N GLY A 113 9.19 18.54 -3.53
CA GLY A 113 10.65 18.64 -3.40
C GLY A 113 11.30 19.08 -4.71
N GLY A 114 10.98 18.39 -5.80
CA GLY A 114 11.50 18.71 -7.13
C GLY A 114 12.38 17.58 -7.62
N GLU A 115 13.47 17.87 -8.34
CA GLU A 115 14.53 16.86 -8.51
C GLU A 115 15.44 16.93 -7.29
N GLY A 116 16.01 15.81 -6.85
CA GLY A 116 16.92 15.79 -5.71
C GLY A 116 16.55 14.68 -4.74
N ASP A 117 17.26 14.58 -3.62
CA ASP A 117 16.81 13.74 -2.52
C ASP A 117 16.34 14.68 -1.40
N ASP A 118 15.03 14.83 -1.24
CA ASP A 118 14.39 15.88 -0.45
C ASP A 118 13.79 15.39 0.89
N GLU A 119 13.70 16.28 1.87
CA GLU A 119 12.99 16.03 3.14
C GLU A 119 11.73 16.91 3.21
N LEU A 120 10.56 16.29 3.29
CA LEU A 120 9.26 16.97 3.27
C LEU A 120 8.52 16.77 4.60
N TYR A 121 8.11 17.85 5.22
CA TYR A 121 7.40 17.90 6.50
C TYR A 121 6.09 18.68 6.31
N GLY A 122 4.94 18.01 6.21
CA GLY A 122 3.64 18.69 6.15
C GLY A 122 3.29 19.38 7.47
N GLU A 123 3.60 18.71 8.58
CA GLU A 123 3.33 19.15 9.95
C GLU A 123 1.85 19.04 10.36
N TYR A 124 1.07 20.13 10.38
CA TYR A 124 -0.30 20.14 10.87
C TYR A 124 -1.31 20.39 9.75
N GLY A 125 -2.20 19.44 9.51
CA GLY A 125 -3.29 19.59 8.54
C GLY A 125 -3.37 18.37 7.65
N SER A 126 -4.12 18.45 6.56
CA SER A 126 -4.21 17.37 5.56
C SER A 126 -3.37 17.69 4.34
N ASP A 127 -2.11 17.25 4.35
CA ASP A 127 -1.10 17.70 3.40
C ASP A 127 -1.06 16.86 2.11
N THR A 128 -0.52 17.42 1.05
CA THR A 128 -0.32 16.73 -0.24
C THR A 128 1.12 16.84 -0.71
N TYR A 129 1.80 15.70 -0.80
CA TYR A 129 3.17 15.59 -1.31
C TYR A 129 3.15 15.16 -2.77
N ILE A 130 3.81 15.91 -3.64
CA ILE A 130 3.90 15.58 -5.08
C ILE A 130 5.20 14.83 -5.31
N TRP A 131 5.10 13.59 -5.82
CA TRP A 131 6.26 12.75 -6.10
C TRP A 131 6.07 11.94 -7.40
N GLY A 132 7.16 11.53 -8.03
CA GLY A 132 7.10 10.81 -9.29
C GLY A 132 8.47 10.56 -9.91
N ALA A 133 8.49 10.02 -11.12
CA ALA A 133 9.71 9.60 -11.80
C ALA A 133 10.58 10.81 -12.17
N GLY A 134 11.88 10.72 -11.86
CA GLY A 134 12.86 11.78 -12.08
C GLY A 134 12.84 12.88 -11.02
N LEU A 135 12.05 12.72 -9.95
CA LEU A 135 12.05 13.64 -8.81
C LEU A 135 13.07 13.22 -7.73
N GLY A 136 13.64 12.01 -7.82
CA GLY A 136 14.67 11.52 -6.92
C GLY A 136 14.15 10.80 -5.67
N ASN A 137 15.01 10.61 -4.67
CA ASN A 137 14.70 9.78 -3.50
C ASN A 137 14.37 10.62 -2.28
N ASP A 138 13.08 10.71 -1.96
CA ASP A 138 12.59 11.64 -0.95
C ASP A 138 12.18 10.94 0.33
N ILE A 139 12.08 11.72 1.40
CA ILE A 139 11.57 11.30 2.69
C ILE A 139 10.43 12.22 3.12
N ILE A 140 9.27 11.64 3.42
CA ILE A 140 8.12 12.35 3.99
C ILE A 140 8.02 12.06 5.48
N PHE A 141 8.05 13.11 6.29
CA PHE A 141 7.90 13.02 7.73
C PHE A 141 6.51 13.46 8.15
N GLU A 142 5.70 12.47 8.53
CA GLU A 142 4.36 12.70 9.02
C GLU A 142 4.25 12.79 10.54
N SER A 143 3.29 13.60 10.99
CA SER A 143 2.96 13.80 12.40
C SER A 143 1.44 13.77 12.62
N ARG A 144 0.82 12.65 12.24
CA ARG A 144 -0.65 12.54 12.22
C ARG A 144 -1.32 12.81 13.57
N THR A 145 -2.34 13.67 13.55
CA THR A 145 -3.45 13.66 14.52
C THR A 145 -4.68 12.97 13.91
N ASP A 146 -5.59 12.45 14.74
CA ASP A 146 -6.62 11.46 14.33
C ASP A 146 -7.68 11.95 13.32
N THR A 147 -7.69 13.24 12.98
CA THR A 147 -8.56 13.82 11.95
C THR A 147 -7.89 14.03 10.59
N ASP A 148 -6.57 13.99 10.56
CA ASP A 148 -5.77 14.46 9.43
C ASP A 148 -5.62 13.35 8.38
N ARG A 149 -5.64 13.76 7.10
CA ARG A 149 -5.53 12.86 5.95
C ARG A 149 -4.52 13.41 4.96
N ASP A 150 -3.32 12.86 5.01
CA ASP A 150 -2.25 13.26 4.10
C ASP A 150 -2.20 12.38 2.86
N PHE A 151 -1.71 12.95 1.77
CA PHE A 151 -1.75 12.34 0.44
C PHE A 151 -0.39 12.38 -0.23
N VAL A 152 -0.01 11.31 -0.92
CA VAL A 152 1.05 11.36 -1.93
C VAL A 152 0.40 11.38 -3.30
N LYS A 153 0.59 12.46 -4.06
CA LYS A 153 0.14 12.59 -5.44
C LYS A 153 1.25 12.10 -6.38
N LEU A 154 1.02 10.95 -7.02
CA LEU A 154 1.92 10.39 -8.03
C LEU A 154 1.67 11.07 -9.37
N VAL A 155 2.71 11.71 -9.89
CA VAL A 155 2.68 12.44 -11.17
C VAL A 155 3.54 11.77 -12.24
N GLY A 156 3.36 12.18 -13.50
CA GLY A 156 4.16 11.71 -14.62
C GLY A 156 3.59 10.46 -15.29
N GLY A 157 2.29 10.20 -15.12
CA GLY A 157 1.60 9.06 -15.73
C GLY A 157 1.87 7.72 -15.06
N ILE A 158 2.50 7.73 -13.87
CA ILE A 158 2.70 6.52 -13.05
C ILE A 158 1.34 5.88 -12.76
N THR A 159 1.26 4.57 -12.92
CA THR A 159 0.13 3.75 -12.46
C THR A 159 0.55 2.85 -11.29
N PRO A 160 -0.39 2.24 -10.55
CA PRO A 160 -0.03 1.34 -9.46
C PRO A 160 0.84 0.16 -9.87
N GLU A 161 0.74 -0.26 -11.14
CA GLU A 161 1.53 -1.36 -11.69
C GLU A 161 3.01 -0.97 -11.88
N ASP A 162 3.31 0.34 -12.01
CA ASP A 162 4.66 0.89 -12.19
C ASP A 162 5.45 1.02 -10.88
N ILE A 163 4.82 0.80 -9.73
CA ILE A 163 5.43 0.91 -8.41
C ILE A 163 5.39 -0.40 -7.63
N ASP A 164 6.34 -0.54 -6.71
CA ASP A 164 6.25 -1.46 -5.57
C ASP A 164 6.09 -0.62 -4.31
N TYR A 165 5.31 -1.09 -3.34
CA TYR A 165 5.23 -0.44 -2.02
C TYR A 165 5.09 -1.47 -0.92
N TYR A 166 5.79 -1.27 0.20
CA TYR A 166 5.84 -2.24 1.30
C TYR A 166 6.33 -1.59 2.60
N TYR A 167 6.08 -2.28 3.71
CA TYR A 167 6.75 -2.02 4.97
C TYR A 167 8.22 -2.46 4.91
N THR A 168 9.10 -1.63 5.45
CA THR A 168 10.52 -1.91 5.62
C THR A 168 11.00 -1.45 7.00
N ASN A 169 12.05 -2.07 7.52
CA ASN A 169 12.72 -1.60 8.73
C ASN A 169 14.01 -0.89 8.34
N HIS A 170 14.02 0.43 8.50
CA HIS A 170 15.19 1.25 8.23
C HIS A 170 16.01 1.46 9.51
N ASN A 171 17.34 1.35 9.43
CA ASN A 171 18.21 1.50 10.61
C ASN A 171 18.05 2.85 11.31
N THR A 172 17.83 3.91 10.54
CA THR A 172 17.70 5.28 11.06
C THR A 172 16.27 5.61 11.49
N TYR A 173 15.27 5.09 10.79
CA TYR A 173 13.88 5.55 10.88
C TYR A 173 12.92 4.51 11.47
N GLY A 174 13.39 3.30 11.73
CA GLY A 174 12.56 2.19 12.18
C GLY A 174 11.61 1.72 11.08
N ARG A 175 10.43 1.24 11.50
CA ARG A 175 9.38 0.79 10.58
C ARG A 175 8.95 1.96 9.69
N SER A 176 8.99 1.76 8.39
CA SER A 176 8.70 2.77 7.38
C SER A 176 7.92 2.14 6.23
N ILE A 177 7.22 2.95 5.44
CA ILE A 177 6.73 2.52 4.13
C ILE A 177 7.75 2.97 3.09
N GLU A 178 8.17 2.07 2.22
CA GLU A 178 8.96 2.42 1.03
C GLU A 178 8.07 2.24 -0.20
N ILE A 179 7.98 3.28 -1.03
CA ILE A 179 7.39 3.23 -2.36
C ILE A 179 8.53 3.33 -3.36
N LYS A 180 8.62 2.42 -4.31
CA LYS A 180 9.69 2.35 -5.29
C LYS A 180 9.11 2.38 -6.71
N ILE A 181 9.61 3.27 -7.55
CA ILE A 181 9.28 3.27 -8.98
C ILE A 181 10.11 2.20 -9.66
N LYS A 182 9.47 1.25 -10.33
CA LYS A 182 10.15 0.08 -10.94
C LYS A 182 11.12 0.47 -12.04
N SER A 183 10.72 1.45 -12.87
CA SER A 183 11.46 1.84 -14.07
C SER A 183 12.75 2.62 -13.76
N THR A 184 12.74 3.45 -12.72
CA THR A 184 13.89 4.29 -12.33
C THR A 184 14.64 3.73 -11.12
N GLY A 185 13.96 2.96 -10.27
CA GLY A 185 14.47 2.50 -8.99
C GLY A 185 14.43 3.55 -7.88
N GLU A 186 13.91 4.75 -8.16
CA GLU A 186 13.73 5.84 -7.20
C GLU A 186 12.78 5.44 -6.08
N LYS A 187 13.02 5.98 -4.89
CA LYS A 187 12.33 5.59 -3.66
C LYS A 187 11.76 6.79 -2.91
N LEU A 188 10.52 6.66 -2.46
CA LEU A 188 9.92 7.54 -1.47
C LEU A 188 9.81 6.77 -0.15
N LEU A 189 10.45 7.30 0.89
CA LEU A 189 10.41 6.72 2.24
C LEU A 189 9.47 7.51 3.14
N ILE A 190 8.60 6.81 3.86
CA ILE A 190 7.67 7.39 4.83
C ILE A 190 7.90 6.73 6.18
N PRO A 191 8.77 7.30 7.04
CA PRO A 191 8.98 6.84 8.41
C PRO A 191 7.70 6.81 9.24
N ARG A 192 7.45 5.69 9.94
CA ARG A 192 6.30 5.55 10.85
C ARG A 192 6.78 5.64 12.28
N LYS A 193 6.59 6.80 12.90
CA LYS A 193 6.82 6.98 14.35
C LYS A 193 5.77 6.26 15.21
N SER A 194 4.59 6.02 14.65
CA SER A 194 3.51 5.20 15.21
C SER A 194 2.68 4.61 14.08
N GLU A 195 1.82 3.64 14.38
CA GLU A 195 0.93 3.03 13.38
C GLU A 195 0.03 4.06 12.66
N ARG A 196 -0.16 5.25 13.26
CA ARG A 196 -0.96 6.33 12.67
C ARG A 196 -0.13 7.44 12.04
N SER A 197 1.16 7.60 12.37
CA SER A 197 1.99 8.68 11.81
C SER A 197 2.49 8.31 10.42
N THR A 198 1.61 8.44 9.43
CA THR A 198 1.87 8.07 8.03
C THR A 198 0.93 8.83 7.10
N VAL A 199 1.29 8.88 5.82
CA VAL A 199 0.39 9.29 4.72
C VAL A 199 -0.80 8.34 4.64
N SER A 200 -1.99 8.89 4.36
CA SER A 200 -3.24 8.13 4.28
C SER A 200 -3.48 7.45 2.94
N GLU A 201 -3.26 8.15 1.82
CA GLU A 201 -3.54 7.60 0.48
C GLU A 201 -2.49 8.05 -0.55
N MET A 202 -2.17 7.15 -1.49
CA MET A 202 -1.58 7.52 -2.77
C MET A 202 -2.70 7.87 -3.77
N ILE A 203 -2.51 8.95 -4.53
CA ILE A 203 -3.42 9.41 -5.58
C ILE A 203 -2.66 9.42 -6.90
N PHE A 204 -3.12 8.68 -7.90
CA PHE A 204 -2.49 8.60 -9.22
C PHE A 204 -3.06 9.65 -10.18
N ASP A 205 -2.39 9.91 -11.30
CA ASP A 205 -2.84 10.91 -12.29
C ASP A 205 -4.23 10.64 -12.86
N ASN A 206 -4.61 9.37 -12.99
CA ASN A 206 -5.95 8.96 -13.44
C ASN A 206 -7.04 9.06 -12.33
N GLY A 207 -6.68 9.53 -11.14
CA GLY A 207 -7.59 9.64 -9.99
C GLY A 207 -7.79 8.33 -9.21
N LYS A 208 -7.17 7.22 -9.61
CA LYS A 208 -7.11 5.99 -8.80
C LYS A 208 -6.45 6.33 -7.47
N LYS A 209 -6.95 5.71 -6.40
CA LYS A 209 -6.46 5.88 -5.04
C LYS A 209 -6.05 4.53 -4.46
N VAL A 210 -4.97 4.52 -3.68
CA VAL A 210 -4.50 3.36 -2.93
C VAL A 210 -4.31 3.80 -1.47
N SER A 211 -4.96 3.08 -0.54
CA SER A 211 -4.78 3.35 0.89
C SER A 211 -3.36 2.97 1.31
N LEU A 212 -2.73 3.84 2.11
CA LEU A 212 -1.49 3.58 2.84
C LEU A 212 -1.75 3.37 4.34
N LEU A 213 -3.02 3.19 4.73
CA LEU A 213 -3.40 2.84 6.09
C LEU A 213 -3.58 1.33 6.28
N ASP A 214 -3.91 0.61 5.21
CA ASP A 214 -4.27 -0.80 5.26
C ASP A 214 -3.70 -1.57 4.05
N ASN A 215 -3.46 -2.87 4.22
CA ASN A 215 -2.97 -3.77 3.16
C ASN A 215 -1.63 -3.36 2.53
N ILE A 216 -0.75 -2.70 3.30
CA ILE A 216 0.63 -2.52 2.86
C ILE A 216 1.39 -3.83 3.10
N PRO A 217 2.01 -4.42 2.06
CA PRO A 217 2.77 -5.66 2.22
C PRO A 217 3.89 -5.53 3.24
N ASN A 218 3.96 -6.45 4.19
CA ASN A 218 5.12 -6.71 5.04
C ASN A 218 5.88 -7.89 4.41
N LEU A 219 7.05 -7.60 3.85
CA LEU A 219 7.81 -8.56 3.06
C LEU A 219 8.78 -9.35 3.94
N GLY A 220 8.89 -10.65 3.66
CA GLY A 220 10.04 -11.47 4.01
C GLY A 220 11.22 -11.20 3.07
N THR A 221 12.04 -12.21 2.89
CA THR A 221 13.26 -12.24 2.11
C THR A 221 13.21 -13.40 1.12
N ASP A 222 14.31 -13.67 0.41
CA ASP A 222 14.39 -14.81 -0.50
C ASP A 222 14.65 -16.16 0.23
N GLY A 223 14.60 -16.21 1.56
CA GLY A 223 14.82 -17.42 2.35
C GLY A 223 13.85 -17.54 3.52
N ASP A 224 13.91 -18.68 4.23
CA ASP A 224 12.94 -19.05 5.26
C ASP A 224 12.77 -18.00 6.38
N ASP A 225 11.59 -17.37 6.42
CA ASP A 225 11.25 -16.27 7.30
C ASP A 225 10.13 -16.61 8.30
N VAL A 226 10.09 -15.82 9.38
CA VAL A 226 8.96 -15.81 10.32
C VAL A 226 8.38 -14.41 10.37
N LEU A 227 7.22 -14.25 9.73
CA LEU A 227 6.49 -12.99 9.67
C LEU A 227 5.33 -13.01 10.67
N LYS A 228 5.17 -11.91 11.40
CA LYS A 228 4.09 -11.72 12.36
C LYS A 228 3.39 -10.40 12.08
N GLY A 229 2.09 -10.45 11.88
CA GLY A 229 1.22 -9.29 11.83
C GLY A 229 0.93 -8.76 13.23
N THR A 230 -0.15 -8.01 13.32
CA THR A 230 -0.49 -7.16 14.46
C THR A 230 -1.89 -7.51 14.98
N ALA A 231 -2.57 -6.54 15.58
CA ALA A 231 -3.98 -6.67 15.96
C ALA A 231 -4.92 -5.95 14.97
N TYR A 232 -4.39 -5.57 13.82
CA TYR A 232 -5.06 -4.87 12.73
C TYR A 232 -4.96 -5.69 11.46
N LYS A 233 -5.66 -5.23 10.42
CA LYS A 233 -5.55 -5.82 9.08
C LYS A 233 -4.12 -5.69 8.54
N ASP A 234 -3.45 -6.81 8.38
CA ASP A 234 -2.11 -6.92 7.83
C ASP A 234 -2.11 -7.56 6.43
N TYR A 235 -1.07 -7.28 5.65
CA TYR A 235 -0.74 -8.05 4.45
C TYR A 235 0.68 -8.58 4.61
N LEU A 236 0.83 -9.88 4.81
CA LEU A 236 2.11 -10.55 4.96
C LEU A 236 2.47 -11.27 3.65
N LYS A 237 3.72 -11.11 3.20
CA LYS A 237 4.23 -11.77 2.00
C LYS A 237 5.60 -12.38 2.25
N GLY A 238 5.71 -13.70 2.25
CA GLY A 238 6.95 -14.43 2.54
C GLY A 238 8.02 -14.25 1.48
N LEU A 239 7.62 -14.28 0.20
CA LEU A 239 8.44 -14.19 -1.02
C LEU A 239 9.01 -15.53 -1.47
N LYS A 240 10.22 -15.92 -1.08
CA LYS A 240 10.78 -17.23 -1.42
C LYS A 240 11.29 -17.90 -0.16
N GLY A 241 11.37 -19.22 -0.19
CA GLY A 241 11.80 -19.99 0.97
C GLY A 241 10.58 -20.58 1.67
N ASN A 242 10.81 -21.34 2.73
CA ASN A 242 9.74 -21.99 3.48
C ASN A 242 9.39 -21.14 4.69
N ASP A 243 8.35 -20.33 4.56
CA ASP A 243 8.02 -19.26 5.47
C ASP A 243 6.95 -19.67 6.50
N LYS A 244 6.94 -18.96 7.63
CA LYS A 244 5.86 -19.03 8.62
C LYS A 244 5.23 -17.66 8.80
N LEU A 245 3.99 -17.51 8.38
CA LEU A 245 3.24 -16.27 8.46
C LEU A 245 2.16 -16.38 9.53
N TYR A 246 2.15 -15.46 10.49
CA TYR A 246 1.14 -15.35 11.55
C TYR A 246 0.39 -14.03 11.38
N GLY A 247 -0.90 -14.07 11.01
CA GLY A 247 -1.75 -12.89 10.78
C GLY A 247 -1.92 -12.07 12.04
N GLY A 248 -2.38 -12.70 13.12
CA GLY A 248 -2.59 -12.04 14.39
C GLY A 248 -4.08 -11.87 14.68
N SER A 249 -4.50 -10.64 14.95
CA SER A 249 -5.92 -10.30 14.94
C SER A 249 -6.19 -9.32 13.81
N GLY A 250 -7.34 -9.43 13.16
CA GLY A 250 -7.64 -8.59 11.99
C GLY A 250 -8.13 -9.44 10.85
N ASP A 251 -8.62 -8.81 9.78
CA ASP A 251 -8.98 -9.54 8.57
C ASP A 251 -7.75 -9.52 7.64
N ASP A 252 -6.84 -10.49 7.78
CA ASP A 252 -5.51 -10.41 7.21
C ASP A 252 -5.40 -10.96 5.78
N ILE A 253 -4.32 -10.59 5.09
CA ILE A 253 -3.94 -11.18 3.80
C ILE A 253 -2.59 -11.87 3.97
N LEU A 254 -2.53 -13.17 3.72
CA LEU A 254 -1.29 -13.96 3.82
C LEU A 254 -0.95 -14.55 2.44
N GLU A 255 0.27 -14.27 1.97
CA GLU A 255 0.83 -14.82 0.74
C GLU A 255 2.19 -15.45 1.09
N GLY A 256 2.29 -16.79 1.07
CA GLY A 256 3.55 -17.48 1.36
C GLY A 256 4.62 -17.08 0.35
N GLY A 257 4.40 -17.44 -0.91
CA GLY A 257 5.31 -17.08 -2.00
C GLY A 257 5.75 -18.33 -2.72
N GLU A 258 6.99 -18.39 -3.23
CA GLU A 258 7.57 -19.64 -3.73
C GLU A 258 8.17 -20.43 -2.56
N GLY A 259 7.63 -21.61 -2.25
CA GLY A 259 8.16 -22.42 -1.17
C GLY A 259 7.13 -23.40 -0.64
N ASP A 260 7.45 -24.12 0.43
CA ASP A 260 6.45 -24.89 1.17
C ASP A 260 6.17 -24.14 2.48
N ASP A 261 5.09 -23.34 2.50
CA ASP A 261 4.83 -22.36 3.56
C ASP A 261 3.81 -22.83 4.60
N GLU A 262 3.92 -22.30 5.83
CA GLU A 262 2.89 -22.43 6.87
C GLU A 262 2.21 -21.09 7.14
N LEU A 263 0.91 -21.02 6.87
CA LEU A 263 0.10 -19.80 6.97
C LEU A 263 -0.90 -19.92 8.11
N TYR A 264 -0.82 -19.04 9.10
CA TYR A 264 -1.67 -19.01 10.29
C TYR A 264 -2.46 -17.69 10.30
N GLY A 265 -3.72 -17.69 9.90
CA GLY A 265 -4.56 -16.47 9.93
C GLY A 265 -4.83 -15.98 11.36
N GLU A 266 -5.03 -16.93 12.28
CA GLU A 266 -5.36 -16.68 13.69
C GLU A 266 -6.77 -16.12 13.91
N TYR A 267 -6.95 -14.83 14.21
CA TYR A 267 -8.25 -14.25 14.55
C TYR A 267 -8.74 -13.26 13.50
N GLY A 268 -9.92 -13.52 12.94
CA GLY A 268 -10.60 -12.62 12.01
C GLY A 268 -10.96 -13.34 10.73
N SER A 269 -11.34 -12.61 9.69
CA SER A 269 -11.73 -13.18 8.39
C SER A 269 -10.58 -13.02 7.40
N ASP A 270 -9.76 -14.07 7.29
CA ASP A 270 -8.47 -13.97 6.59
C ASP A 270 -8.54 -14.36 5.11
N THR A 271 -7.58 -13.89 4.33
CA THR A 271 -7.43 -14.24 2.91
C THR A 271 -6.05 -14.80 2.62
N TYR A 272 -5.99 -16.04 2.16
CA TYR A 272 -4.77 -16.73 1.76
C TYR A 272 -4.61 -16.67 0.25
N ILE A 273 -3.51 -16.10 -0.23
CA ILE A 273 -3.18 -16.07 -1.66
C ILE A 273 -2.30 -17.28 -1.98
N TRP A 274 -2.76 -18.12 -2.91
CA TRP A 274 -2.03 -19.31 -3.36
C TRP A 274 -2.25 -19.55 -4.86
N GLY A 275 -1.37 -20.32 -5.51
CA GLY A 275 -1.42 -20.48 -6.96
C GLY A 275 -0.30 -21.34 -7.51
N ALA A 276 -0.21 -21.41 -8.84
CA ALA A 276 0.74 -22.27 -9.52
C ALA A 276 2.16 -21.72 -9.42
N GLY A 277 3.10 -22.58 -9.02
CA GLY A 277 4.50 -22.21 -8.80
C GLY A 277 4.76 -21.58 -7.43
N LEU A 278 3.74 -21.52 -6.56
CA LEU A 278 3.89 -21.06 -5.18
C LEU A 278 4.29 -22.20 -4.23
N GLY A 279 4.22 -23.46 -4.68
CA GLY A 279 4.69 -24.62 -3.90
C GLY A 279 3.62 -25.22 -3.00
N ASN A 280 4.02 -26.06 -2.02
CA ASN A 280 3.08 -26.84 -1.21
C ASN A 280 2.85 -26.25 0.18
N ASP A 281 1.73 -25.54 0.31
CA ASP A 281 1.46 -24.77 1.52
C ASP A 281 0.48 -25.46 2.46
N ILE A 282 0.50 -25.02 3.71
CA ILE A 282 -0.42 -25.45 4.75
C ILE A 282 -1.08 -24.22 5.40
N ILE A 283 -2.41 -24.19 5.40
CA ILE A 283 -3.20 -23.15 6.08
C ILE A 283 -3.75 -23.69 7.39
N PHE A 284 -3.38 -23.04 8.49
CA PHE A 284 -3.86 -23.34 9.83
C PHE A 284 -4.91 -22.33 10.28
N GLU A 285 -6.16 -22.79 10.25
CA GLU A 285 -7.30 -21.98 10.68
C GLU A 285 -7.75 -22.24 12.12
N SER A 286 -8.24 -21.17 12.75
CA SER A 286 -8.72 -21.15 14.14
C SER A 286 -10.10 -20.49 14.27
N ARG A 287 -11.02 -20.80 13.34
CA ARG A 287 -12.35 -20.19 13.25
C ARG A 287 -13.14 -20.06 14.56
N THR A 288 -13.74 -18.88 14.77
CA THR A 288 -14.95 -18.67 15.59
C THR A 288 -16.21 -18.49 14.73
N ASP A 289 -17.41 -18.68 15.27
CA ASP A 289 -18.68 -18.82 14.51
C ASP A 289 -19.05 -17.64 13.57
N THR A 290 -18.36 -16.50 13.69
CA THR A 290 -18.55 -15.30 12.85
C THR A 290 -17.57 -15.18 11.70
N ASP A 291 -16.43 -15.86 11.80
CA ASP A 291 -15.27 -15.59 10.96
C ASP A 291 -15.40 -16.32 9.62
N ARG A 292 -14.85 -15.72 8.56
CA ARG A 292 -14.91 -16.27 7.21
C ARG A 292 -13.58 -16.12 6.53
N ASP A 293 -12.92 -17.26 6.34
CA ASP A 293 -11.61 -17.25 5.71
C ASP A 293 -11.72 -17.65 4.24
N PHE A 294 -10.81 -17.13 3.44
CA PHE A 294 -10.85 -17.20 1.99
C PHE A 294 -9.54 -17.71 1.44
N VAL A 295 -9.59 -18.57 0.42
CA VAL A 295 -8.44 -18.83 -0.45
C VAL A 295 -8.66 -18.08 -1.75
N LYS A 296 -7.65 -17.34 -2.19
CA LYS A 296 -7.64 -16.66 -3.49
C LYS A 296 -6.61 -17.33 -4.39
N LEU A 297 -7.11 -18.05 -5.39
CA LEU A 297 -6.28 -18.67 -6.42
C LEU A 297 -5.89 -17.65 -7.49
N VAL A 298 -4.58 -17.46 -7.64
CA VAL A 298 -3.97 -16.52 -8.59
C VAL A 298 -3.22 -17.24 -9.71
N GLY A 299 -2.76 -16.48 -10.71
CA GLY A 299 -1.96 -17.01 -11.82
C GLY A 299 -2.82 -17.56 -12.97
N GLY A 300 -4.07 -17.12 -13.06
CA GLY A 300 -4.99 -17.56 -14.12
C GLY A 300 -5.54 -18.97 -13.94
N ILE A 301 -5.38 -19.56 -12.75
CA ILE A 301 -6.00 -20.85 -12.40
C ILE A 301 -7.52 -20.71 -12.51
N THR A 302 -8.15 -21.73 -13.08
CA THR A 302 -9.60 -21.89 -13.15
C THR A 302 -10.07 -23.09 -12.32
N PRO A 303 -11.36 -23.19 -11.98
CA PRO A 303 -11.87 -24.36 -11.27
C PRO A 303 -11.57 -25.69 -11.96
N GLU A 304 -11.47 -25.68 -13.29
CA GLU A 304 -11.18 -26.86 -14.10
C GLU A 304 -9.73 -27.34 -13.94
N ASP A 305 -8.80 -26.47 -13.53
CA ASP A 305 -7.37 -26.76 -13.38
C ASP A 305 -7.00 -27.43 -12.05
N ILE A 306 -7.96 -27.51 -11.12
CA ILE A 306 -7.72 -28.04 -9.78
C ILE A 306 -8.57 -29.29 -9.50
N ASP A 307 -8.06 -30.13 -8.62
CA ASP A 307 -8.85 -31.09 -7.85
C ASP A 307 -8.92 -30.58 -6.40
N TYR A 308 -10.07 -30.71 -5.74
CA TYR A 308 -10.16 -30.46 -4.31
C TYR A 308 -11.01 -31.54 -3.65
N TYR A 309 -10.57 -32.02 -2.48
CA TYR A 309 -11.24 -33.10 -1.80
C TYR A 309 -10.95 -33.14 -0.29
N TYR A 310 -11.86 -33.79 0.43
CA TYR A 310 -11.62 -34.13 1.84
C TYR A 310 -10.71 -35.34 1.93
N THR A 311 -9.71 -35.24 2.79
CA THR A 311 -8.72 -36.29 3.05
C THR A 311 -8.47 -36.46 4.54
N ASN A 312 -7.89 -37.59 4.93
CA ASN A 312 -7.39 -37.81 6.29
C ASN A 312 -5.87 -37.92 6.23
N HIS A 313 -5.18 -36.83 6.56
CA HIS A 313 -3.72 -36.75 6.54
C HIS A 313 -3.13 -37.39 7.80
N ASN A 314 -2.04 -38.15 7.66
CA ASN A 314 -1.43 -38.87 8.79
C ASN A 314 -1.01 -37.94 9.94
N THR A 315 -0.50 -36.75 9.61
CA THR A 315 -0.01 -35.77 10.59
C THR A 315 -1.11 -34.84 11.09
N TYR A 316 -2.06 -34.46 10.21
CA TYR A 316 -2.98 -33.35 10.45
C TYR A 316 -4.43 -33.79 10.61
N GLY A 317 -4.72 -35.09 10.43
CA GLY A 317 -6.06 -35.63 10.48
C GLY A 317 -6.92 -35.15 9.32
N ARG A 318 -8.21 -34.96 9.58
CA ARG A 318 -9.19 -34.49 8.58
C ARG A 318 -8.72 -33.16 8.00
N SER A 319 -8.63 -33.09 6.68
CA SER A 319 -8.11 -31.93 5.98
C SER A 319 -8.86 -31.74 4.65
N ILE A 320 -8.78 -30.54 4.08
CA ILE A 320 -9.07 -30.30 2.66
C ILE A 320 -7.72 -30.27 1.95
N GLU A 321 -7.59 -31.00 0.85
CA GLU A 321 -6.45 -30.86 -0.07
C GLU A 321 -6.97 -30.25 -1.36
N ILE A 322 -6.36 -29.15 -1.79
CA ILE A 322 -6.52 -28.58 -3.13
C ILE A 322 -5.24 -28.88 -3.89
N LYS A 323 -5.36 -29.41 -5.11
CA LYS A 323 -4.22 -29.81 -5.93
C LYS A 323 -4.35 -29.23 -7.33
N ILE A 324 -3.29 -28.59 -7.82
CA ILE A 324 -3.22 -28.13 -9.21
C ILE A 324 -2.87 -29.32 -10.10
N LYS A 325 -3.75 -29.67 -11.05
CA LYS A 325 -3.64 -30.89 -11.85
C LYS A 325 -2.36 -30.98 -12.68
N SER A 326 -1.96 -29.84 -13.27
CA SER A 326 -0.88 -29.76 -14.25
C SER A 326 0.51 -29.98 -13.64
N ILE A 327 0.73 -29.48 -12.41
CA ILE A 327 2.04 -29.46 -11.74
C ILE A 327 2.08 -30.31 -10.47
N GLY A 328 0.91 -30.61 -9.90
CA GLY A 328 0.77 -31.48 -8.74
C GLY A 328 1.00 -30.81 -7.38
N GLU A 329 1.28 -29.51 -7.36
CA GLU A 329 1.36 -28.67 -6.15
C GLU A 329 0.05 -28.72 -5.36
N LYS A 330 0.18 -28.61 -4.03
CA LYS A 330 -0.91 -28.85 -3.09
C LYS A 330 -1.03 -27.74 -2.05
N LEU A 331 -2.25 -27.35 -1.77
CA LEU A 331 -2.61 -26.56 -0.60
C LEU A 331 -3.38 -27.47 0.38
N LEU A 332 -2.83 -27.64 1.58
CA LEU A 332 -3.45 -28.42 2.64
C LEU A 332 -4.09 -27.52 3.69
N ILE A 333 -5.33 -27.82 4.06
CA ILE A 333 -6.07 -27.07 5.08
C ILE A 333 -6.51 -28.06 6.16
N PRO A 334 -5.71 -28.26 7.23
CA PRO A 334 -6.08 -29.07 8.38
C PRO A 334 -7.37 -28.58 9.06
N ARG A 335 -8.27 -29.52 9.36
CA ARG A 335 -9.53 -29.25 10.04
C ARG A 335 -9.50 -29.82 11.45
N LYS A 336 -9.23 -28.95 12.44
CA LYS A 336 -9.34 -29.32 13.86
C LYS A 336 -10.78 -29.56 14.31
N SER A 337 -11.75 -28.95 13.61
CA SER A 337 -13.19 -29.15 13.81
C SER A 337 -13.92 -28.98 12.47
N GLU A 338 -15.23 -29.27 12.41
CA GLU A 338 -16.02 -28.97 11.20
C GLU A 338 -15.99 -27.47 10.84
N ARG A 339 -15.72 -26.62 11.83
CA ARG A 339 -15.73 -25.16 11.70
C ARG A 339 -14.35 -24.57 11.45
N SER A 340 -13.26 -25.16 11.96
CA SER A 340 -11.89 -24.64 11.81
C SER A 340 -11.34 -24.90 10.40
N THR A 341 -11.76 -24.11 9.41
CA THR A 341 -11.37 -24.23 7.99
C THR A 341 -11.76 -22.98 7.21
N VAL A 342 -11.15 -22.82 6.04
CA VAL A 342 -11.51 -21.84 5.01
C VAL A 342 -12.94 -22.05 4.51
N SER A 343 -13.66 -20.95 4.32
CA SER A 343 -15.07 -20.94 3.92
C SER A 343 -15.27 -20.97 2.41
N GLU A 344 -14.49 -20.19 1.66
CA GLU A 344 -14.66 -19.99 0.22
C GLU A 344 -13.30 -19.92 -0.48
N MET A 345 -13.25 -20.48 -1.68
CA MET A 345 -12.16 -20.31 -2.63
C MET A 345 -12.63 -19.43 -3.79
N SER A 346 -11.81 -18.48 -4.20
CA SER A 346 -12.07 -17.56 -5.30
C SER A 346 -10.96 -17.63 -6.35
N PHE A 347 -11.29 -17.29 -7.60
CA PHE A 347 -10.37 -17.34 -8.73
C PHE A 347 -10.26 -15.96 -9.39
N ASP A 348 -9.18 -15.71 -10.14
CA ASP A 348 -8.93 -14.44 -10.84
C ASP A 348 -10.08 -14.00 -11.77
N ASN A 349 -10.84 -14.95 -12.33
CA ASN A 349 -12.00 -14.69 -13.18
C ASN A 349 -13.30 -14.35 -12.42
N GLY A 350 -13.24 -14.27 -11.07
CA GLY A 350 -14.36 -13.97 -10.20
C GLY A 350 -15.28 -15.17 -9.88
N LYS A 351 -15.02 -16.36 -10.43
CA LYS A 351 -15.70 -17.59 -9.99
C LYS A 351 -15.34 -17.87 -8.53
N LYS A 352 -16.25 -18.55 -7.83
CA LYS A 352 -16.12 -18.92 -6.42
C LYS A 352 -16.58 -20.36 -6.21
N VAL A 353 -15.96 -21.03 -5.25
CA VAL A 353 -16.28 -22.40 -4.80
C VAL A 353 -16.38 -22.36 -3.28
N CYS A 354 -17.52 -22.76 -2.73
CA CYS A 354 -17.66 -22.90 -1.29
C CYS A 354 -17.01 -24.22 -0.84
N LEU A 355 -16.15 -24.15 0.17
CA LEU A 355 -15.46 -25.30 0.73
C LEU A 355 -16.23 -25.93 1.91
N LEU A 356 -17.32 -25.30 2.35
CA LEU A 356 -18.15 -25.74 3.45
C LEU A 356 -19.58 -26.08 3.01
N ASP A 357 -20.03 -27.26 3.43
CA ASP A 357 -21.43 -27.67 3.28
C ASP A 357 -22.33 -26.88 4.25
N ASN A 358 -23.50 -26.43 3.77
CA ASN A 358 -24.58 -25.80 4.56
C ASN A 358 -24.35 -24.36 5.09
N ILE A 359 -23.61 -23.49 4.39
CA ILE A 359 -23.66 -22.04 4.67
C ILE A 359 -24.79 -21.37 3.86
N PRO A 360 -25.77 -20.66 4.49
CA PRO A 360 -26.97 -20.10 3.84
C PRO A 360 -26.72 -19.16 2.64
N TYR A 361 -25.53 -18.58 2.54
CA TYR A 361 -25.17 -17.54 1.56
C TYR A 361 -24.45 -18.08 0.30
N CYS A 362 -24.14 -19.38 0.24
CA CYS A 362 -23.54 -20.03 -0.94
C CYS A 362 -24.54 -20.31 -2.07
N SER A 363 -25.64 -19.56 -2.18
CA SER A 363 -26.74 -19.86 -3.10
C SER A 363 -26.78 -18.92 -4.30
N SER A 364 -26.31 -19.41 -5.46
CA SER A 364 -27.01 -19.34 -6.78
C SER A 364 -26.10 -19.40 -8.03
N ASN A 365 -24.77 -19.26 -7.92
CA ASN A 365 -23.84 -19.30 -9.07
C ASN A 365 -22.68 -20.31 -8.93
N ASN A 366 -22.74 -21.19 -7.94
CA ASN A 366 -21.65 -22.12 -7.66
C ASN A 366 -21.63 -23.30 -8.64
N ILE A 367 -20.43 -23.74 -9.02
CA ILE A 367 -20.22 -25.04 -9.63
C ILE A 367 -20.64 -26.06 -8.57
N ASN A 368 -21.89 -26.52 -8.66
CA ASN A 368 -22.40 -27.65 -7.90
C ASN A 368 -21.73 -28.92 -8.43
N ASP A 369 -20.44 -29.12 -8.15
CA ASP A 369 -19.90 -30.46 -8.31
C ASP A 369 -20.18 -31.23 -7.03
N LYS A 370 -21.22 -32.06 -7.09
CA LYS A 370 -21.59 -32.98 -6.01
C LYS A 370 -20.55 -34.10 -5.81
N THR A 371 -19.41 -34.04 -6.47
CA THR A 371 -18.30 -34.97 -6.25
C THR A 371 -17.38 -34.44 -5.17
N HIS A 372 -17.87 -34.42 -3.93
CA HIS A 372 -16.99 -34.55 -2.77
C HIS A 372 -16.40 -35.96 -2.83
N ILE A 373 -15.29 -36.14 -3.56
CA ILE A 373 -14.61 -37.43 -3.64
C ILE A 373 -13.81 -37.58 -2.34
N TYR A 374 -14.41 -38.20 -1.32
CA TYR A 374 -13.66 -38.66 -0.17
C TYR A 374 -12.67 -39.73 -0.64
N HIS A 375 -11.40 -39.35 -0.81
CA HIS A 375 -10.34 -40.35 -0.98
C HIS A 375 -10.01 -40.92 0.40
N GLU A 376 -10.69 -42.01 0.76
CA GLU A 376 -10.38 -42.81 1.94
C GLU A 376 -8.99 -43.45 1.78
N GLY A 377 -7.95 -42.72 2.20
CA GLY A 377 -6.66 -43.31 2.54
C GLY A 377 -6.83 -44.14 3.81
N ASN A 378 -6.95 -45.46 3.65
CA ASN A 378 -6.85 -46.50 4.69
C ASN A 378 -7.73 -46.29 5.94
N ILE A 379 -9.03 -46.54 5.80
CA ILE A 379 -9.83 -46.96 6.95
C ILE A 379 -9.40 -48.37 7.33
N HIS A 380 -8.67 -48.51 8.44
CA HIS A 380 -8.75 -49.74 9.22
C HIS A 380 -10.18 -49.82 9.76
N LEU A 381 -11.00 -50.64 9.10
CA LEU A 381 -12.34 -50.97 9.58
C LEU A 381 -12.18 -51.74 10.90
N GLU A 382 -12.32 -51.08 12.04
CA GLU A 382 -12.82 -51.77 13.22
C GLU A 382 -14.32 -52.05 12.98
N THR A 383 -14.58 -53.19 12.37
CA THR A 383 -15.92 -53.78 12.34
C THR A 383 -16.34 -54.08 13.77
N GLY A 384 -17.34 -53.37 14.28
CA GLY A 384 -17.84 -53.58 15.63
C GLY A 384 -19.21 -52.97 15.92
N PHE A 385 -20.11 -52.84 14.95
CA PHE A 385 -21.53 -52.62 15.24
C PHE A 385 -22.25 -53.98 15.29
N ASN A 386 -22.47 -54.47 16.52
CA ASN A 386 -23.42 -55.54 16.78
C ASN A 386 -24.83 -55.02 16.46
N ASN A 387 -25.45 -55.63 15.44
CA ASN A 387 -26.88 -55.69 15.31
C ASN A 387 -27.46 -56.41 16.53
N GLU A 388 -28.44 -55.81 17.19
CA GLU A 388 -29.60 -56.55 17.67
C GLU A 388 -30.80 -55.59 17.70
N ALA A 389 -31.65 -55.73 16.69
CA ALA A 389 -33.03 -55.29 16.73
C ALA A 389 -33.85 -56.40 17.40
N LEU A 390 -34.65 -56.09 18.42
CA LEU A 390 -35.77 -56.91 18.85
C LEU A 390 -36.89 -56.01 19.41
N PHE A 391 -38.01 -56.03 18.67
CA PHE A 391 -39.43 -55.75 18.96
C PHE A 391 -39.87 -54.50 19.72
#